data_AF-A0A2I1G2E5-F1
#
_entry.id   AF-A0A2I1G2E5-F1
#
_cell.length_a   1.000
_cell.length_b   1.000
_cell.length_c   1.000
_cell.angle_alpha   90.00
_cell.angle_beta   90.00
_cell.angle_gamma   90.00
#
_symmetry.space_group_name_H-M   'P 1'
#
loop_
_entity.id
_entity.type
_entity.pdbx_description
1 polymer ?
#
loop_
_entity_poly.entity_id
_entity_poly.type
_entity_poly.pdbx_seq_one_letter_code
_entity_poly.pdbx_strand_id
1 'polypeptide(L)'
;MLSTIISSFRSSDIFSLSLTFIVIYIVQYYYKYFTRPNPLPGPFPLPLLGNGHQIVGTDFNKWLMSMYKKYGDMYEINVAGSRTIMLNNADLIGSMNVPSTKTKYPIRFQPTEGFKEYGLGGVGVANNNEFKSWKFNRQFFSQAMMTP
;
A
#
# COMPACT_ATOMS: atom_id res chain seq x y z
N MET A 1 -6.30 9.19 39.53
CA MET A 1 -6.02 10.44 38.80
C MET A 1 -6.60 10.44 37.39
N LEU A 2 -6.25 9.48 36.52
CA LEU A 2 -6.80 9.45 35.15
C LEU A 2 -8.33 9.23 35.12
N SER A 3 -8.85 8.33 35.98
CA SER A 3 -10.29 8.09 36.13
C SER A 3 -11.06 9.33 36.62
N THR A 4 -10.45 10.12 37.51
CA THR A 4 -11.02 11.38 38.03
C THR A 4 -11.14 12.46 36.97
N ILE A 5 -10.15 12.54 36.07
CA ILE A 5 -10.15 13.45 34.92
C ILE A 5 -11.19 13.02 33.90
N ILE A 6 -11.31 11.72 33.63
CA ILE A 6 -12.32 11.20 32.70
C ILE A 6 -13.74 11.40 33.25
N SER A 7 -13.94 11.20 34.56
CA SER A 7 -15.24 11.42 35.21
C SER A 7 -15.66 12.88 35.32
N SER A 8 -14.73 13.84 35.12
CA SER A 8 -15.08 15.27 35.14
C SER A 8 -15.64 15.79 33.80
N PHE A 9 -15.54 15.02 32.72
CA PHE A 9 -16.08 15.41 31.42
C PHE A 9 -17.59 15.11 31.34
N ARG A 10 -18.37 16.08 30.86
CA ARG A 10 -19.76 15.84 30.47
C ARG A 10 -19.78 15.11 29.13
N SER A 11 -20.90 14.43 28.83
CA SER A 11 -21.07 13.74 27.54
C SER A 11 -20.89 14.67 26.33
N SER A 12 -21.27 15.94 26.46
CA SER A 12 -21.04 16.98 25.45
C SER A 12 -19.56 17.26 25.19
N ASP A 13 -18.74 17.20 26.23
CA ASP A 13 -17.31 17.50 26.16
C ASP A 13 -16.58 16.34 25.49
N ILE A 14 -16.96 15.10 25.82
CA ILE A 14 -16.48 13.89 25.15
C ILE A 14 -16.81 13.95 23.65
N PHE A 15 -18.06 14.27 23.30
CA PHE A 15 -18.49 14.39 21.90
C PHE A 15 -17.70 15.47 21.15
N SER A 16 -17.54 16.64 21.76
CA SER A 16 -16.79 17.76 21.17
C SER A 16 -15.32 17.42 20.97
N LEU A 17 -14.72 16.72 21.94
CA LEU A 17 -13.34 16.24 21.86
C LEU A 17 -13.16 15.19 20.76
N SER A 18 -14.08 14.23 20.65
CA SER A 18 -14.08 13.23 19.56
C SER A 18 -14.20 13.90 18.20
N LEU A 19 -15.11 14.87 18.04
CA LEU A 19 -15.25 15.63 16.79
C LEU A 19 -13.97 16.39 16.45
N THR A 20 -13.35 17.02 17.45
CA THR A 20 -12.08 17.75 17.29
C THR A 20 -10.97 16.82 16.80
N PHE A 21 -10.83 15.63 17.40
CA PHE A 21 -9.84 14.64 16.95
C PHE A 21 -10.10 14.15 15.52
N ILE A 22 -11.36 13.94 15.14
CA ILE A 22 -11.74 13.56 13.77
C ILE A 22 -11.33 14.66 12.78
N VAL A 23 -11.64 15.92 13.08
CA VAL A 23 -11.27 17.06 12.23
C VAL A 23 -9.75 17.17 12.09
N ILE A 24 -9.01 17.10 13.19
CA ILE A 24 -7.53 17.14 13.17
C ILE A 24 -6.98 16.00 12.31
N TYR A 25 -7.49 14.79 12.48
CA TYR A 25 -7.07 13.63 11.69
C TYR A 25 -7.31 13.84 10.19
N ILE A 26 -8.50 14.32 9.80
CA ILE A 26 -8.85 14.59 8.40
C ILE A 26 -7.94 15.66 7.82
N VAL A 27 -7.71 16.76 8.54
CA VAL A 27 -6.81 17.84 8.11
C VAL A 27 -5.39 17.33 7.93
N GLN A 28 -4.86 16.56 8.88
CA GLN A 28 -3.52 15.98 8.77
C GLN A 28 -3.40 15.00 7.59
N TYR A 29 -4.43 14.18 7.37
CA TYR A 29 -4.48 13.25 6.24
C TYR A 29 -4.39 14.00 4.91
N TYR A 30 -5.23 15.02 4.71
CA TYR A 30 -5.24 15.77 3.46
C TYR A 30 -4.04 16.71 3.32
N TYR A 31 -3.51 17.26 4.40
CA TYR A 31 -2.24 18.00 4.36
C TYR A 31 -1.12 17.12 3.81
N LYS A 32 -0.98 15.88 4.31
CA LYS A 32 0.00 14.90 3.80
C LYS A 32 -0.29 14.49 2.36
N TYR A 33 -1.56 14.31 2.00
CA TYR A 33 -1.95 13.99 0.65
C TYR A 33 -1.52 15.11 -0.31
N PHE A 34 -1.92 16.36 -0.08
CA PHE A 34 -1.65 17.46 -1.01
C PHE A 34 -0.18 17.91 -1.04
N THR A 35 0.61 17.66 0.02
CA THR A 35 2.04 18.01 0.06
C THR A 35 2.97 16.85 -0.31
N ARG A 36 2.44 15.72 -0.80
CA ARG A 36 3.24 14.53 -1.17
C ARG A 36 4.20 14.81 -2.33
N PRO A 37 5.39 14.20 -2.34
CA PRO A 37 6.33 14.35 -3.45
C PRO A 37 5.83 13.62 -4.69
N ASN A 38 6.06 14.25 -5.85
CA ASN A 38 5.74 13.74 -7.18
C ASN A 38 4.28 13.23 -7.28
N PRO A 39 3.27 14.11 -7.08
CA PRO A 39 1.87 13.71 -7.14
C PRO A 39 1.53 13.21 -8.55
N LEU A 40 0.89 12.06 -8.63
CA LEU A 40 0.34 11.54 -9.87
C LEU A 40 -1.18 11.76 -9.90
N PRO A 41 -1.80 11.80 -11.09
CA PRO A 41 -3.25 11.78 -11.19
C PRO A 41 -3.79 10.47 -10.57
N GLY A 42 -5.03 10.51 -10.09
CA GLY A 42 -5.65 9.34 -9.49
C GLY A 42 -7.03 9.63 -8.89
N PRO A 43 -7.78 8.58 -8.53
CA PRO A 43 -9.04 8.74 -7.82
C PRO A 43 -8.82 9.33 -6.42
N PHE A 44 -9.72 10.22 -6.01
CA PHE A 44 -9.61 10.89 -4.72
C PHE A 44 -9.80 9.91 -3.55
N PRO A 45 -8.84 9.78 -2.63
CA PRO A 45 -8.93 8.83 -1.53
C PRO A 45 -9.65 9.43 -0.32
N LEU A 46 -10.38 8.60 0.43
CA LEU A 46 -10.97 8.99 1.71
C LEU A 46 -10.02 8.67 2.88
N PRO A 47 -10.05 9.45 3.98
CA PRO A 47 -9.36 9.08 5.22
C PRO A 47 -9.81 7.68 5.68
N LEU A 48 -8.91 6.91 6.28
CA LEU A 48 -9.07 5.51 6.69
C LEU A 48 -9.30 4.49 5.56
N LEU A 49 -10.21 4.77 4.63
CA LEU A 49 -10.62 3.81 3.58
C LEU A 49 -9.75 3.86 2.32
N GLY A 50 -9.09 4.99 2.06
CA GLY A 50 -8.45 5.26 0.77
C GLY A 50 -9.47 5.20 -0.37
N ASN A 51 -9.09 4.55 -1.46
CA ASN A 51 -9.94 4.26 -2.61
C ASN A 51 -10.77 2.98 -2.45
N GLY A 52 -10.67 2.28 -1.30
CA GLY A 52 -11.45 1.06 -1.03
C GLY A 52 -12.96 1.26 -1.22
N HIS A 53 -13.47 2.44 -0.86
CA HIS A 53 -14.89 2.80 -1.04
C HIS A 53 -15.39 2.75 -2.49
N GLN A 54 -14.49 2.79 -3.49
CA GLN A 54 -14.83 2.69 -4.92
C GLN A 54 -14.70 1.26 -5.45
N ILE A 55 -13.99 0.40 -4.70
CA ILE A 55 -13.67 -0.98 -5.08
C ILE A 55 -14.72 -1.94 -4.50
N VAL A 56 -15.20 -1.68 -3.29
CA VAL A 56 -16.18 -2.54 -2.61
C VAL A 56 -17.43 -2.71 -3.49
N GLY A 57 -17.83 -3.98 -3.70
CA GLY A 57 -19.00 -4.34 -4.52
C GLY A 57 -18.76 -4.29 -6.03
N THR A 58 -17.54 -3.98 -6.49
CA THR A 58 -17.17 -3.94 -7.91
C THR A 58 -16.07 -4.96 -8.21
N ASP A 59 -16.01 -5.44 -9.44
CA ASP A 59 -14.87 -6.21 -9.93
C ASP A 59 -13.61 -5.32 -9.97
N PHE A 60 -12.58 -5.73 -9.23
CA PHE A 60 -11.35 -4.94 -9.09
C PHE A 60 -10.62 -4.70 -10.41
N ASN A 61 -10.62 -5.68 -11.32
CA ASN A 61 -9.97 -5.53 -12.63
C ASN A 61 -10.74 -4.55 -13.52
N LYS A 62 -12.08 -4.61 -13.50
CA LYS A 62 -12.91 -3.62 -14.21
C LYS A 62 -12.69 -2.22 -13.64
N TRP A 63 -12.57 -2.09 -12.32
CA TRP A 63 -12.25 -0.82 -11.68
C TRP A 63 -10.88 -0.29 -12.12
N LEU A 64 -9.82 -1.11 -12.08
CA LEU A 64 -8.48 -0.73 -12.56
C LEU A 64 -8.49 -0.31 -14.04
N MET A 65 -9.23 -1.03 -14.89
CA MET A 65 -9.40 -0.67 -16.29
C MET A 65 -10.09 0.69 -16.46
N SER A 66 -11.08 1.01 -15.61
CA SER A 66 -11.71 2.33 -15.62
C SER A 66 -10.74 3.44 -15.17
N MET A 67 -9.87 3.15 -14.20
CA MET A 67 -8.86 4.09 -13.73
C MET A 67 -7.81 4.34 -14.82
N TYR A 68 -7.35 3.29 -15.50
CA TYR A 68 -6.48 3.38 -16.67
C TYR A 68 -7.09 4.26 -17.77
N LYS A 69 -8.36 4.00 -18.16
CA LYS A 69 -9.06 4.81 -19.17
C LYS A 69 -9.16 6.29 -18.78
N LYS A 70 -9.24 6.60 -17.48
CA LYS A 70 -9.42 7.97 -16.98
C LYS A 70 -8.11 8.72 -16.73
N TYR A 71 -7.10 8.04 -16.20
CA TYR A 71 -5.86 8.64 -15.71
C TYR A 71 -4.63 8.25 -16.54
N GLY A 72 -4.76 7.31 -17.46
CA GLY A 72 -3.72 6.91 -18.41
C GLY A 72 -2.74 5.87 -17.86
N ASP A 73 -1.57 5.84 -18.49
CA ASP A 73 -0.53 4.82 -18.29
C ASP A 73 0.06 4.79 -16.87
N MET A 74 0.01 5.91 -16.15
CA MET A 74 0.58 6.03 -14.80
C MET A 74 -0.33 6.85 -13.91
N TYR A 75 -0.79 6.25 -12.82
CA TYR A 75 -1.66 6.91 -11.85
C TYR A 75 -1.39 6.35 -10.45
N GLU A 76 -1.91 7.01 -9.42
CA GLU A 76 -1.78 6.54 -8.05
C GLU A 76 -3.13 6.21 -7.44
N ILE A 77 -3.14 5.22 -6.54
CA ILE A 77 -4.29 4.87 -5.71
C ILE A 77 -3.82 4.73 -4.26
N ASN A 78 -4.73 4.86 -3.32
CA ASN A 78 -4.51 4.59 -1.92
C ASN A 78 -5.35 3.36 -1.53
N VAL A 79 -4.71 2.24 -1.24
CA VAL A 79 -5.39 1.01 -0.82
C VAL A 79 -4.73 0.53 0.46
N ALA A 80 -5.55 0.10 1.43
CA ALA A 80 -5.08 -0.34 2.75
C ALA A 80 -4.16 0.68 3.44
N GLY A 81 -4.49 1.98 3.31
CA GLY A 81 -3.73 3.07 3.91
C GLY A 81 -2.37 3.38 3.27
N SER A 82 -2.04 2.74 2.14
CA SER A 82 -0.76 2.89 1.45
C SER A 82 -0.94 3.47 0.05
N ARG A 83 -0.07 4.43 -0.32
CA ARG A 83 0.03 4.95 -1.70
C ARG A 83 0.65 3.89 -2.60
N THR A 84 -0.07 3.50 -3.64
CA THR A 84 0.37 2.56 -4.67
C THR A 84 0.37 3.27 -6.02
N ILE A 85 1.49 3.21 -6.73
CA ILE A 85 1.58 3.71 -8.10
C ILE A 85 1.21 2.56 -9.04
N MET A 86 0.19 2.79 -9.85
CA MET A 86 -0.23 1.89 -10.91
C MET A 86 0.49 2.27 -12.21
N LEU A 87 1.11 1.26 -12.83
CA LEU A 87 1.85 1.40 -14.07
C LEU A 87 1.28 0.45 -15.10
N ASN A 88 0.87 1.00 -16.25
CA ASN A 88 0.23 0.27 -17.35
C ASN A 88 1.00 0.40 -18.67
N ASN A 89 2.17 1.06 -18.65
CA ASN A 89 3.05 1.20 -19.80
C ASN A 89 4.04 0.01 -19.89
N ALA A 90 4.00 -0.73 -20.99
CA ALA A 90 4.80 -1.95 -21.15
C ALA A 90 6.32 -1.69 -21.13
N ASP A 91 6.79 -0.60 -21.72
CA ASP A 91 8.22 -0.28 -21.78
C ASP A 91 8.79 0.02 -20.39
N LEU A 92 8.05 0.80 -19.60
CA LEU A 92 8.42 1.10 -18.22
C LEU A 92 8.39 -0.18 -17.37
N ILE A 93 7.35 -1.00 -17.49
CA ILE A 93 7.25 -2.30 -16.78
C ILE A 93 8.42 -3.21 -17.16
N GLY A 94 8.78 -3.28 -18.44
CA GLY A 94 9.92 -4.06 -18.93
C GLY A 94 11.24 -3.60 -18.31
N SER A 95 11.44 -2.29 -18.20
CA SER A 95 12.64 -1.70 -17.57
C SER A 95 12.74 -1.98 -16.06
N MET A 96 11.60 -2.21 -15.39
CA MET A 96 11.55 -2.55 -13.96
C MET A 96 11.75 -4.05 -13.71
N ASN A 97 11.24 -4.90 -14.61
CA ASN A 97 11.23 -6.37 -14.48
C ASN A 97 12.47 -7.04 -15.10
N VAL A 98 13.66 -6.55 -14.77
CA VAL A 98 14.92 -7.14 -15.25
C VAL A 98 15.23 -8.42 -14.48
N PRO A 99 15.50 -9.57 -15.14
CA PRO A 99 15.81 -10.85 -14.50
C PRO A 99 17.25 -10.91 -13.95
N SER A 100 17.65 -9.88 -13.21
CA SER A 100 18.99 -9.70 -12.66
C SER A 100 18.92 -9.53 -11.15
N THR A 101 19.86 -10.12 -10.43
CA THR A 101 20.02 -9.84 -8.98
C THR A 101 20.48 -8.41 -8.72
N LYS A 102 20.82 -7.63 -9.76
CA LYS A 102 21.16 -6.20 -9.68
C LYS A 102 19.97 -5.27 -9.97
N THR A 103 18.75 -5.81 -10.12
CA THR A 103 17.55 -4.99 -10.34
C THR A 103 17.34 -4.00 -9.20
N LYS A 104 16.81 -2.81 -9.53
CA LYS A 104 16.39 -1.80 -8.54
C LYS A 104 15.11 -2.22 -7.79
N TYR A 105 14.39 -3.23 -8.31
CA TYR A 105 13.09 -3.68 -7.79
C TYR A 105 13.10 -5.18 -7.44
N PRO A 106 13.95 -5.64 -6.48
CA PRO A 106 14.04 -7.06 -6.14
C PRO A 106 12.87 -7.55 -5.27
N ILE A 107 12.20 -6.64 -4.57
CA ILE A 107 11.12 -6.94 -3.61
C ILE A 107 9.77 -6.76 -4.30
N ARG A 108 8.89 -7.76 -4.18
CA ARG A 108 7.54 -7.75 -4.78
C ARG A 108 6.46 -7.20 -3.86
N PHE A 109 6.53 -7.56 -2.58
CA PHE A 109 5.57 -7.15 -1.55
C PHE A 109 6.31 -6.73 -0.29
N GLN A 110 5.79 -5.72 0.40
CA GLN A 110 6.17 -5.43 1.77
C GLN A 110 5.37 -6.39 2.68
N PRO A 111 6.02 -7.28 3.44
CA PRO A 111 5.30 -8.21 4.31
C PRO A 111 4.49 -7.43 5.35
N THR A 112 3.18 -7.61 5.35
CA THR A 112 2.32 -7.08 6.43
C THR A 112 2.48 -7.93 7.70
N GLU A 113 1.96 -7.47 8.83
CA GLU A 113 1.95 -8.26 10.06
C GLU A 113 1.27 -9.62 9.87
N GLY A 114 0.18 -9.67 9.11
CA GLY A 114 -0.48 -10.93 8.77
C GLY A 114 0.44 -11.91 8.03
N PHE A 115 1.27 -11.45 7.08
CA PHE A 115 2.24 -12.33 6.42
C PHE A 115 3.24 -12.91 7.42
N LYS A 116 3.67 -12.13 8.42
CA LYS A 116 4.59 -12.61 9.46
C LYS A 116 3.91 -13.64 10.36
N GLU A 117 2.67 -13.40 10.76
CA GLU A 117 1.88 -14.29 11.62
C GLU A 117 1.68 -15.68 10.98
N TYR A 118 1.40 -15.72 9.68
CA TYR A 118 1.27 -16.98 8.93
C TYR A 118 2.63 -17.60 8.53
N GLY A 119 3.77 -17.06 8.99
CA GLY A 119 5.10 -17.55 8.63
C GLY A 119 5.48 -17.36 7.16
N LEU A 120 4.78 -16.48 6.44
CA LEU A 120 4.98 -16.17 5.02
C LEU A 120 5.87 -14.94 4.80
N GLY A 121 6.17 -14.17 5.85
CA GLY A 121 7.00 -12.97 5.78
C GLY A 121 8.49 -13.31 5.73
N GLY A 122 9.21 -12.78 4.74
CA GLY A 122 10.68 -12.91 4.69
C GLY A 122 11.20 -14.27 4.22
N VAL A 123 10.32 -15.18 3.77
CA VAL A 123 10.69 -16.55 3.38
C VAL A 123 10.51 -16.81 1.88
N GLY A 124 11.22 -17.83 1.37
CA GLY A 124 11.13 -18.26 -0.02
C GLY A 124 11.68 -17.23 -1.01
N VAL A 125 11.03 -17.10 -2.17
CA VAL A 125 11.40 -16.14 -3.23
C VAL A 125 10.34 -15.05 -3.41
N ALA A 126 9.04 -15.38 -3.26
CA ALA A 126 7.94 -14.47 -3.56
C ALA A 126 7.75 -13.37 -2.50
N ASN A 127 7.82 -13.75 -1.21
CA ASN A 127 7.54 -12.86 -0.06
C ASN A 127 8.81 -12.51 0.74
N ASN A 128 9.99 -12.79 0.17
CA ASN A 128 11.26 -12.57 0.82
C ASN A 128 11.78 -11.17 0.52
N ASN A 129 11.73 -10.30 1.52
CA ASN A 129 12.24 -8.94 1.46
C ASN A 129 13.70 -8.82 1.94
N GLU A 130 14.29 -9.89 2.46
CA GLU A 130 15.70 -9.92 2.85
C GLU A 130 16.56 -10.27 1.63
N PHE A 131 17.25 -9.26 1.08
CA PHE A 131 17.93 -9.38 -0.21
C PHE A 131 18.95 -10.54 -0.30
N LYS A 132 19.73 -10.79 0.77
CA LYS A 132 20.72 -11.89 0.80
C LYS A 132 20.03 -13.26 0.77
N SER A 133 19.04 -13.45 1.65
CA SER A 133 18.22 -14.66 1.72
C SER A 133 17.47 -14.91 0.41
N TRP A 134 16.82 -13.87 -0.13
CA TRP A 134 16.13 -13.92 -1.42
C TRP A 134 17.06 -14.32 -2.56
N LYS A 135 18.27 -13.75 -2.64
CA LYS A 135 19.25 -14.05 -3.70
C LYS A 135 19.68 -15.51 -3.65
N PHE A 136 19.97 -16.03 -2.46
CA PHE A 136 20.33 -17.43 -2.25
C PHE A 136 19.17 -18.36 -2.66
N ASN A 137 17.97 -18.13 -2.14
CA ASN A 137 16.79 -18.93 -2.45
C ASN A 137 16.51 -18.92 -3.96
N ARG A 138 16.55 -17.75 -4.60
CA ARG A 138 16.33 -17.63 -6.05
C ARG A 138 17.34 -18.44 -6.84
N GLN A 139 18.62 -18.41 -6.46
CA GLN A 139 19.66 -19.21 -7.12
C GLN A 139 19.38 -20.71 -6.98
N PHE A 140 19.09 -21.17 -5.76
CA PHE A 140 18.77 -22.57 -5.48
C PHE A 140 17.56 -23.05 -6.30
N PHE A 141 16.42 -22.35 -6.23
CA PHE A 141 15.22 -22.71 -7.00
C PHE A 141 15.45 -22.66 -8.52
N SER A 142 16.20 -21.67 -9.01
CA SER A 142 16.49 -21.58 -10.45
C SER A 142 17.33 -22.78 -10.92
N GLN A 143 18.33 -23.20 -10.14
CA GLN A 143 19.14 -24.38 -10.45
C GLN A 143 18.29 -25.64 -10.42
N ALA A 144 17.48 -25.83 -9.38
CA ALA A 144 16.63 -27.01 -9.24
C ALA A 144 15.62 -27.16 -10.39
N MET A 145 15.02 -26.05 -10.87
CA MET A 145 14.07 -26.08 -11.99
C MET A 145 14.74 -26.24 -13.37
N MET A 146 16.04 -25.96 -13.49
CA MET A 146 16.80 -26.13 -14.74
C MET A 146 17.49 -27.49 -14.82
N THR A 147 17.46 -28.29 -13.76
CA THR A 147 17.91 -29.69 -13.80
C THR A 147 16.93 -30.49 -14.68
N PRO A 148 17.42 -31.22 -15.70
CA PRO A 148 16.58 -32.01 -16.61
C PRO A 148 15.71 -33.06 -15.91
#